data_AF-A0A7Y3TLB5-F1
#
_entry.id   AF-A0A7Y3TLB5-F1
#
_cell.length_a   1.000
_cell.length_b   1.000
_cell.length_c   1.000
_cell.angle_alpha   90.00
_cell.angle_beta   90.00
_cell.angle_gamma   90.00
#
_symmetry.space_group_name_H-M   'P 1'
#
loop_
_entity.id
_entity.type
_entity.pdbx_description
1 polymer ?
#
loop_
_entity_poly.entity_id
_entity_poly.type
_entity_poly.pdbx_seq_one_letter_code
_entity_poly.pdbx_strand_id
1 'polypeptide(L)'
;MGSVFQATAVRAIALSTVASGFLVPLVLQLSAQPIRAQVFEGTQGCPGGTQEGGRNFVINGTFSRNAGTGDGVATAPAAVPPSLGFSSDLPYRGDSVYPNDPIGGLSIQGGPYPIVYAGGVVTANPFPGDPLNRVPPSNTFLYSNPAQNVAGGSAFPDPLIWQQVVNGLVPNVAYNFSAYFYNLLSIGTLGAPPVIRYLAGPPNGPEAAFVPNLAGITVTTPQQWTRVQGLFRTTPDQAALELRIIDEANTVFGDDFGFTAAGLRECVPNLGIAKQAGNPQENPDGTFSIPYTLVVQNFAPATASNQYAIRNLQLQDNLAIAFTGVTVNAIRNLRSPTLTVNPGFNGTTDQNVLVGTDTLAGETSATVSFEVIITPGDGAENLGPFQNTAIATGLSPGGEPISDRSTDGTNPDLNGDRNPGGAGEDLPTSVSLRPARLRLAKRITNVLRGGVSLSGVNFGALVITSADDTAPGWSQLVPQGAPVGAASLSSSNPLQPGDEVEYTVYFLSDGRTDINAVNLCDQIPPGTRFIFGTNRVRIGSQPLAIAGEFFTPLAPLPANNPCSDQNNPNGSLIFNLGNLPNSPSNNVGYAQFRVKIE
;
A
#
# COMPACT_ATOMS: atom_id res chain seq x y z
N MET A 1 -15.06 23.82 55.59
CA MET A 1 -15.34 24.10 54.17
C MET A 1 -14.42 23.22 53.34
N GLY A 2 -14.98 22.46 52.39
CA GLY A 2 -14.20 21.74 51.36
C GLY A 2 -13.86 20.29 51.69
N SER A 3 -14.71 19.39 51.23
CA SER A 3 -14.63 17.92 51.12
C SER A 3 -13.43 17.44 50.25
N VAL A 4 -12.95 16.19 50.26
CA VAL A 4 -13.55 15.01 49.58
C VAL A 4 -12.56 13.80 49.61
N PHE A 5 -13.13 12.58 49.68
CA PHE A 5 -12.68 11.20 49.32
C PHE A 5 -11.57 10.45 50.08
N GLN A 6 -12.05 9.44 50.83
CA GLN A 6 -11.34 8.25 51.29
C GLN A 6 -11.02 7.28 50.15
N ALA A 7 -9.79 6.78 50.11
CA ALA A 7 -9.46 5.45 49.64
C ALA A 7 -9.11 4.62 50.89
N THR A 8 -9.74 3.45 51.10
CA THR A 8 -9.26 2.52 52.12
C THR A 8 -9.28 1.10 51.59
N ALA A 9 -8.07 0.54 51.57
CA ALA A 9 -7.73 -0.82 51.20
C ALA A 9 -8.24 -1.85 52.21
N VAL A 10 -8.42 -3.05 51.67
CA VAL A 10 -8.74 -4.32 52.34
C VAL A 10 -7.78 -4.59 53.51
N ARG A 11 -8.35 -4.87 54.69
CA ARG A 11 -7.65 -5.56 55.79
C ARG A 11 -8.35 -6.90 56.05
N ALA A 12 -7.63 -7.97 55.75
CA ALA A 12 -7.98 -9.32 56.19
C ALA A 12 -7.84 -9.41 57.72
N ILE A 13 -8.89 -9.88 58.38
CA ILE A 13 -8.84 -10.32 59.79
C ILE A 13 -8.91 -11.84 59.77
N ALA A 14 -7.80 -12.46 60.17
CA ALA A 14 -7.75 -13.87 60.53
C ALA A 14 -8.31 -14.03 61.95
N LEU A 15 -9.28 -14.93 62.12
CA LEU A 15 -9.70 -15.44 63.41
C LEU A 15 -9.86 -16.95 63.30
N SER A 16 -8.91 -17.65 63.91
CA SER A 16 -8.91 -19.10 64.11
C SER A 16 -9.86 -19.47 65.24
N THR A 17 -10.76 -20.42 65.02
CA THR A 17 -11.22 -21.34 66.07
C THR A 17 -11.47 -22.72 65.46
N VAL A 18 -10.95 -23.73 66.15
CA VAL A 18 -11.04 -25.15 65.81
C VAL A 18 -12.33 -25.69 66.40
N ALA A 19 -13.21 -26.25 65.57
CA ALA A 19 -14.27 -27.14 66.02
C ALA A 19 -14.56 -28.17 64.92
N SER A 20 -14.30 -29.43 65.25
CA SER A 20 -14.55 -30.61 64.45
C SER A 20 -16.03 -30.76 64.12
N GLY A 21 -16.36 -30.72 62.83
CA GLY A 21 -17.69 -31.00 62.31
C GLY A 21 -17.57 -31.32 60.82
N PHE A 22 -18.08 -32.48 60.43
CA PHE A 22 -18.18 -32.94 59.04
C PHE A 22 -18.81 -31.83 58.17
N LEU A 23 -18.01 -31.18 57.34
CA LEU A 23 -18.47 -30.34 56.24
C LEU A 23 -18.25 -31.13 54.96
N VAL A 24 -19.34 -31.69 54.44
CA VAL A 24 -19.44 -32.08 53.03
C VAL A 24 -19.10 -30.82 52.22
N PRO A 25 -18.12 -30.85 51.31
CA PRO A 25 -17.97 -29.74 50.38
C PRO A 25 -19.25 -29.75 49.55
N LEU A 26 -20.12 -28.76 49.77
CA LEU A 26 -21.13 -28.37 48.81
C LEU A 26 -20.35 -27.83 47.62
N VAL A 27 -19.90 -28.74 46.75
CA VAL A 27 -19.56 -28.41 45.38
C VAL A 27 -20.87 -27.86 44.82
N LEU A 28 -20.97 -26.53 44.72
CA LEU A 28 -21.85 -25.96 43.71
C LEU A 28 -21.33 -26.55 42.39
N GLN A 29 -21.95 -27.66 41.96
CA GLN A 29 -22.02 -27.96 40.55
C GLN A 29 -22.77 -26.78 39.96
N LEU A 30 -22.04 -25.75 39.57
CA LEU A 30 -22.42 -24.97 38.41
C LEU A 30 -22.68 -26.02 37.34
N SER A 31 -23.96 -26.27 37.07
CA SER A 31 -24.37 -26.99 35.87
C SER A 31 -23.52 -26.42 34.75
N ALA A 32 -22.73 -27.28 34.11
CA ALA A 32 -21.93 -26.86 32.95
C ALA A 32 -22.88 -26.08 32.05
N GLN A 33 -22.63 -24.77 31.90
CA GLN A 33 -23.38 -24.00 30.92
C GLN A 33 -23.16 -24.74 29.60
N PRO A 34 -24.22 -25.06 28.84
CA PRO A 34 -24.05 -25.75 27.57
C PRO A 34 -23.02 -24.95 26.78
N ILE A 35 -21.95 -25.61 26.34
CA ILE A 35 -20.88 -24.99 25.57
C ILE A 35 -21.56 -24.27 24.40
N ARG A 36 -21.52 -22.94 24.46
CA ARG A 36 -22.18 -22.09 23.47
C ARG A 36 -21.44 -22.29 22.15
N ALA A 37 -22.18 -22.46 21.07
CA ALA A 37 -21.59 -22.79 19.77
C ALA A 37 -20.69 -21.68 19.19
N GLN A 38 -20.79 -20.45 19.70
CA GLN A 38 -20.07 -19.26 19.23
C GLN A 38 -19.99 -18.18 20.32
N VAL A 39 -19.17 -17.16 20.11
CA VAL A 39 -18.98 -16.03 21.03
C VAL A 39 -19.44 -14.73 20.36
N PHE A 40 -20.40 -14.01 20.96
CA PHE A 40 -20.80 -12.69 20.49
C PHE A 40 -19.86 -11.60 21.01
N GLU A 41 -19.47 -10.70 20.12
CA GLU A 41 -18.42 -9.71 20.37
C GLU A 41 -18.90 -8.27 20.22
N GLY A 42 -20.15 -8.04 19.76
CA GLY A 42 -20.78 -6.72 19.77
C GLY A 42 -21.62 -6.40 18.52
N THR A 43 -22.22 -5.20 18.49
CA THR A 43 -23.11 -4.72 17.42
C THR A 43 -22.46 -3.66 16.51
N GLN A 44 -21.17 -3.38 16.70
CA GLN A 44 -20.46 -2.35 15.95
C GLN A 44 -19.95 -2.85 14.58
N GLY A 45 -20.12 -4.14 14.29
CA GLY A 45 -19.60 -4.78 13.09
C GLY A 45 -18.17 -5.27 13.28
N CYS A 46 -17.43 -5.37 12.18
CA CYS A 46 -16.03 -5.76 12.22
C CYS A 46 -15.20 -4.74 13.04
N PRO A 47 -14.27 -5.19 13.90
CA PRO A 47 -13.47 -4.30 14.73
C PRO A 47 -12.52 -3.44 13.89
N GLY A 48 -12.09 -2.29 14.41
CA GLY A 48 -11.14 -1.41 13.73
C GLY A 48 -9.84 -2.13 13.35
N GLY A 49 -9.34 -1.87 12.13
CA GLY A 49 -8.23 -2.63 11.53
C GLY A 49 -8.65 -3.95 10.86
N THR A 50 -9.96 -4.19 10.74
CA THR A 50 -10.55 -5.26 9.91
C THR A 50 -11.66 -4.69 9.03
N GLN A 51 -12.11 -5.45 8.05
CA GLN A 51 -13.22 -5.09 7.16
C GLN A 51 -14.05 -6.33 6.78
N GLU A 52 -15.28 -6.15 6.32
CA GLU A 52 -16.07 -7.28 5.79
C GLU A 52 -15.44 -7.84 4.51
N GLY A 53 -15.24 -9.16 4.47
CA GLY A 53 -14.67 -9.89 3.33
C GLY A 53 -15.61 -9.98 2.13
N GLY A 54 -15.06 -10.41 0.99
CA GLY A 54 -15.76 -10.45 -0.29
C GLY A 54 -16.85 -11.50 -0.36
N ARG A 55 -16.65 -12.66 0.29
CA ARG A 55 -17.62 -13.75 0.31
C ARG A 55 -18.77 -13.50 1.29
N ASN A 56 -19.98 -13.54 0.75
CA ASN A 56 -21.22 -13.63 1.54
C ASN A 56 -21.65 -15.09 1.65
N PHE A 57 -21.86 -15.58 2.88
CA PHE A 57 -22.36 -16.94 3.14
C PHE A 57 -23.89 -17.04 3.06
N VAL A 58 -24.60 -15.90 3.11
CA VAL A 58 -26.04 -15.86 2.97
C VAL A 58 -26.46 -16.01 1.51
N ILE A 59 -27.36 -16.96 1.25
CA ILE A 59 -27.95 -17.19 -0.06
C ILE A 59 -29.20 -16.32 -0.20
N ASN A 60 -29.35 -15.67 -1.36
CA ASN A 60 -30.52 -14.86 -1.71
C ASN A 60 -30.83 -13.72 -0.72
N GLY A 61 -29.80 -13.17 -0.03
CA GLY A 61 -30.00 -12.13 0.99
C GLY A 61 -30.52 -10.79 0.46
N THR A 62 -30.44 -10.55 -0.84
CA THR A 62 -31.07 -9.39 -1.52
C THR A 62 -32.43 -9.70 -2.13
N PHE A 63 -32.86 -10.96 -2.09
CA PHE A 63 -34.12 -11.44 -2.68
C PHE A 63 -34.24 -11.21 -4.20
N SER A 64 -33.11 -11.11 -4.90
CA SER A 64 -33.10 -10.96 -6.37
C SER A 64 -33.57 -12.23 -7.10
N ARG A 65 -33.54 -13.38 -6.42
CA ARG A 65 -34.20 -14.60 -6.86
C ARG A 65 -35.58 -14.68 -6.20
N ASN A 66 -36.62 -14.66 -7.01
CA ASN A 66 -38.02 -14.78 -6.58
C ASN A 66 -38.53 -16.24 -6.71
N ALA A 67 -39.78 -16.48 -6.29
CA ALA A 67 -40.34 -17.83 -6.27
C ALA A 67 -40.76 -18.33 -7.67
N GLY A 68 -40.90 -17.41 -8.63
CA GLY A 68 -41.38 -17.71 -9.96
C GLY A 68 -42.90 -17.91 -10.02
N THR A 69 -43.66 -17.29 -9.11
CA THR A 69 -45.14 -17.40 -9.11
C THR A 69 -45.79 -16.53 -10.18
N GLY A 70 -45.03 -15.56 -10.72
CA GLY A 70 -45.53 -14.49 -11.57
C GLY A 70 -45.86 -13.24 -10.75
N ASP A 71 -45.49 -12.07 -11.27
CA ASP A 71 -45.68 -10.79 -10.56
C ASP A 71 -47.15 -10.47 -10.36
N GLY A 72 -47.53 -10.21 -9.10
CA GLY A 72 -48.91 -9.91 -8.72
C GLY A 72 -49.85 -11.12 -8.75
N VAL A 73 -49.33 -12.32 -9.01
CA VAL A 73 -50.12 -13.56 -9.02
C VAL A 73 -50.21 -14.09 -7.60
N ALA A 74 -51.38 -13.91 -6.97
CA ALA A 74 -51.67 -14.44 -5.66
C ALA A 74 -51.71 -15.97 -5.69
N THR A 75 -50.98 -16.59 -4.76
CA THR A 75 -50.99 -18.03 -4.54
C THR A 75 -51.73 -18.37 -3.24
N ALA A 76 -52.17 -19.62 -3.11
CA ALA A 76 -52.67 -20.12 -1.83
C ALA A 76 -51.56 -20.04 -0.79
N PRO A 77 -51.86 -19.73 0.49
CA PRO A 77 -50.86 -19.72 1.56
C PRO A 77 -50.07 -21.03 1.58
N ALA A 78 -48.76 -20.95 1.35
CA ALA A 78 -47.86 -22.09 1.26
C ALA A 78 -46.56 -21.81 1.99
N ALA A 79 -45.79 -22.86 2.29
CA ALA A 79 -44.44 -22.68 2.81
C ALA A 79 -43.55 -21.95 1.80
N VAL A 80 -42.53 -21.23 2.29
CA VAL A 80 -41.51 -20.60 1.46
C VAL A 80 -40.89 -21.67 0.53
N PRO A 81 -40.87 -21.47 -0.80
CA PRO A 81 -40.27 -22.42 -1.72
C PRO A 81 -38.81 -22.71 -1.38
N PRO A 82 -38.39 -23.99 -1.26
CA PRO A 82 -37.01 -24.34 -0.92
C PRO A 82 -35.96 -23.76 -1.88
N SER A 83 -36.35 -23.48 -3.13
CA SER A 83 -35.51 -22.81 -4.14
C SER A 83 -35.06 -21.41 -3.72
N LEU A 84 -35.75 -20.74 -2.78
CA LEU A 84 -35.36 -19.44 -2.25
C LEU A 84 -34.24 -19.51 -1.20
N GLY A 85 -33.98 -20.70 -0.64
CA GLY A 85 -32.86 -20.93 0.27
C GLY A 85 -33.09 -20.41 1.70
N PHE A 86 -34.30 -20.07 2.08
CA PHE A 86 -34.67 -19.70 3.45
C PHE A 86 -36.02 -20.31 3.83
N SER A 87 -36.35 -20.29 5.12
CA SER A 87 -37.65 -20.71 5.66
C SER A 87 -38.27 -19.62 6.54
N SER A 88 -39.58 -19.75 6.78
CA SER A 88 -40.36 -18.86 7.64
C SER A 88 -41.56 -19.60 8.23
N ASP A 89 -42.05 -19.14 9.38
CA ASP A 89 -43.36 -19.51 9.94
C ASP A 89 -44.52 -18.87 9.18
N LEU A 90 -44.27 -17.74 8.50
CA LEU A 90 -45.27 -17.05 7.69
C LEU A 90 -45.43 -17.70 6.31
N PRO A 91 -46.67 -17.79 5.79
CA PRO A 91 -46.91 -18.34 4.47
C PRO A 91 -46.43 -17.38 3.36
N TYR A 92 -45.79 -17.93 2.33
CA TYR A 92 -45.47 -17.21 1.11
C TYR A 92 -46.73 -16.98 0.27
N ARG A 93 -46.96 -15.74 -0.16
CA ARG A 93 -48.18 -15.31 -0.87
C ARG A 93 -47.99 -15.17 -2.38
N GLY A 94 -46.77 -14.94 -2.82
CA GLY A 94 -46.42 -14.74 -4.22
C GLY A 94 -45.43 -13.59 -4.41
N ASP A 95 -44.85 -13.53 -5.60
CA ASP A 95 -43.95 -12.46 -6.04
C ASP A 95 -44.77 -11.19 -6.32
N SER A 96 -44.34 -10.06 -5.76
CA SER A 96 -44.98 -8.75 -5.95
C SER A 96 -46.47 -8.70 -5.51
N VAL A 97 -46.84 -9.49 -4.51
CA VAL A 97 -48.21 -9.60 -3.97
C VAL A 97 -48.28 -8.93 -2.60
N TYR A 98 -49.26 -8.05 -2.40
CA TYR A 98 -49.51 -7.43 -1.08
C TYR A 98 -50.04 -8.47 -0.08
N PRO A 99 -49.29 -8.84 0.98
CA PRO A 99 -49.74 -9.77 2.01
C PRO A 99 -50.68 -9.04 2.99
N ASN A 100 -51.93 -8.82 2.60
CA ASN A 100 -52.87 -8.01 3.36
C ASN A 100 -53.53 -8.75 4.54
N ASP A 101 -53.95 -7.99 5.53
CA ASP A 101 -54.83 -8.47 6.59
C ASP A 101 -56.20 -8.94 6.08
N PRO A 102 -56.82 -9.95 6.73
CA PRO A 102 -56.36 -10.69 7.90
C PRO A 102 -55.52 -11.95 7.56
N ILE A 103 -54.99 -12.04 6.34
CA ILE A 103 -54.29 -13.25 5.86
C ILE A 103 -52.78 -13.14 6.09
N GLY A 104 -52.21 -11.95 5.89
CA GLY A 104 -50.79 -11.62 6.05
C GLY A 104 -49.85 -12.53 5.26
N GLY A 105 -48.61 -12.65 5.71
CA GLY A 105 -47.60 -13.54 5.16
C GLY A 105 -46.40 -12.83 4.55
N LEU A 106 -45.70 -13.53 3.65
CA LEU A 106 -44.50 -13.06 2.98
C LEU A 106 -44.71 -12.83 1.50
N SER A 107 -44.00 -11.83 0.97
CA SER A 107 -43.84 -11.65 -0.48
C SER A 107 -42.45 -11.09 -0.78
N ILE A 108 -41.79 -11.61 -1.81
CA ILE A 108 -40.66 -10.88 -2.39
C ILE A 108 -41.22 -9.77 -3.26
N GLN A 109 -40.86 -8.53 -2.92
CA GLN A 109 -41.32 -7.31 -3.55
C GLN A 109 -40.22 -6.70 -4.40
N GLY A 110 -40.62 -6.08 -5.50
CA GLY A 110 -39.74 -5.38 -6.45
C GLY A 110 -40.50 -4.29 -7.20
N GLY A 111 -39.83 -3.64 -8.15
CA GLY A 111 -40.43 -2.55 -8.92
C GLY A 111 -41.70 -2.95 -9.70
N PRO A 112 -42.51 -1.98 -10.15
CA PRO A 112 -42.22 -0.54 -10.17
C PRO A 112 -42.34 0.13 -8.79
N TYR A 113 -41.48 1.13 -8.55
CA TYR A 113 -41.44 1.92 -7.33
C TYR A 113 -42.05 3.33 -7.53
N PRO A 114 -42.57 3.99 -6.48
CA PRO A 114 -42.76 3.45 -5.14
C PRO A 114 -43.84 2.37 -5.13
N ILE A 115 -43.65 1.34 -4.30
CA ILE A 115 -44.72 0.38 -4.03
C ILE A 115 -45.72 1.09 -3.13
N VAL A 116 -47.01 1.00 -3.44
CA VAL A 116 -48.09 1.66 -2.70
C VAL A 116 -49.22 0.67 -2.48
N TYR A 117 -49.51 0.37 -1.22
CA TYR A 117 -50.62 -0.50 -0.82
C TYR A 117 -51.51 0.18 0.22
N ALA A 118 -52.67 -0.44 0.49
CA ALA A 118 -53.64 0.00 1.49
C ALA A 118 -53.98 1.52 1.40
N GLY A 119 -54.21 2.03 0.20
CA GLY A 119 -54.56 3.43 0.00
C GLY A 119 -53.46 4.44 0.36
N GLY A 120 -52.20 4.00 0.41
CA GLY A 120 -51.05 4.86 0.75
C GLY A 120 -50.60 4.75 2.20
N VAL A 121 -51.16 3.84 3.00
CA VAL A 121 -50.69 3.55 4.37
C VAL A 121 -49.35 2.81 4.35
N VAL A 122 -49.18 1.92 3.37
CA VAL A 122 -47.97 1.12 3.18
C VAL A 122 -47.27 1.61 1.93
N THR A 123 -45.99 1.94 2.07
CA THR A 123 -45.15 2.39 0.97
C THR A 123 -43.74 1.86 1.07
N ALA A 124 -43.12 1.57 -0.08
CA ALA A 124 -41.73 1.12 -0.12
C ALA A 124 -40.94 1.74 -1.27
N ASN A 125 -39.66 1.98 -1.01
CA ASN A 125 -38.65 2.41 -1.97
C ASN A 125 -37.55 1.34 -2.05
N PRO A 126 -36.79 1.27 -3.16
CA PRO A 126 -35.70 0.30 -3.28
C PRO A 126 -34.61 0.57 -2.23
N PHE A 127 -33.80 -0.43 -1.95
CA PHE A 127 -32.63 -0.26 -1.10
C PHE A 127 -31.54 0.49 -1.85
N PRO A 128 -31.15 1.70 -1.40
CA PRO A 128 -30.20 2.54 -2.13
C PRO A 128 -28.76 2.05 -2.05
N GLY A 129 -28.47 1.02 -1.24
CA GLY A 129 -27.12 0.60 -0.92
C GLY A 129 -26.60 1.30 0.34
N ASP A 130 -25.44 0.85 0.81
CA ASP A 130 -24.69 1.45 1.91
C ASP A 130 -23.19 1.48 1.52
N PRO A 131 -22.73 2.57 0.88
CA PRO A 131 -21.36 2.70 0.43
C PRO A 131 -20.33 2.66 1.56
N LEU A 132 -20.69 3.12 2.77
CA LEU A 132 -19.79 3.11 3.92
C LEU A 132 -19.44 1.67 4.33
N ASN A 133 -20.40 0.76 4.21
CA ASN A 133 -20.23 -0.67 4.49
C ASN A 133 -20.05 -1.52 3.23
N ARG A 134 -19.79 -0.90 2.07
CA ARG A 134 -19.61 -1.58 0.76
C ARG A 134 -20.75 -2.52 0.37
N VAL A 135 -21.98 -2.17 0.74
CA VAL A 135 -23.19 -2.93 0.38
C VAL A 135 -23.82 -2.30 -0.88
N PRO A 136 -23.96 -3.03 -2.00
CA PRO A 136 -24.55 -2.49 -3.22
C PRO A 136 -26.06 -2.26 -3.08
N PRO A 137 -26.64 -1.38 -3.92
CA PRO A 137 -28.09 -1.20 -3.98
C PRO A 137 -28.82 -2.48 -4.40
N SER A 138 -30.09 -2.59 -4.01
CA SER A 138 -30.98 -3.70 -4.40
C SER A 138 -32.38 -3.17 -4.75
N ASN A 139 -32.96 -3.72 -5.81
CA ASN A 139 -34.33 -3.43 -6.26
C ASN A 139 -35.36 -4.46 -5.76
N THR A 140 -34.97 -5.31 -4.80
CA THR A 140 -35.81 -6.35 -4.23
C THR A 140 -35.64 -6.45 -2.72
N PHE A 141 -36.72 -6.81 -2.04
CA PHE A 141 -36.74 -7.07 -0.60
C PHE A 141 -37.84 -8.07 -0.24
N LEU A 142 -37.71 -8.71 0.91
CA LEU A 142 -38.75 -9.52 1.52
C LEU A 142 -39.69 -8.61 2.31
N TYR A 143 -40.95 -8.59 1.93
CA TYR A 143 -42.05 -7.97 2.68
C TYR A 143 -42.58 -8.97 3.70
N SER A 144 -42.70 -8.53 4.95
CA SER A 144 -43.33 -9.27 6.05
C SER A 144 -44.56 -8.54 6.56
N ASN A 145 -45.67 -9.27 6.76
CA ASN A 145 -46.84 -8.82 7.51
C ASN A 145 -47.31 -9.96 8.44
N PRO A 146 -47.19 -9.80 9.76
CA PRO A 146 -47.86 -10.64 10.75
C PRO A 146 -49.36 -10.33 10.71
N ALA A 147 -50.14 -11.21 10.07
CA ALA A 147 -51.56 -10.98 9.83
C ALA A 147 -52.36 -10.57 11.08
N GLN A 148 -53.43 -9.80 10.93
CA GLN A 148 -54.36 -9.47 12.02
C GLN A 148 -55.25 -10.66 12.45
N ASN A 149 -55.30 -10.92 13.76
CA ASN A 149 -56.22 -11.86 14.39
C ASN A 149 -57.61 -11.26 14.65
N VAL A 150 -58.58 -12.12 14.98
CA VAL A 150 -59.99 -11.72 15.21
C VAL A 150 -60.20 -10.75 16.39
N ALA A 151 -59.22 -10.65 17.30
CA ALA A 151 -59.22 -9.73 18.44
C ALA A 151 -58.43 -8.44 18.19
N GLY A 152 -57.90 -8.24 16.98
CA GLY A 152 -57.14 -7.06 16.59
C GLY A 152 -55.66 -7.05 16.97
N GLY A 153 -55.09 -8.19 17.39
CA GLY A 153 -53.64 -8.38 17.60
C GLY A 153 -53.01 -9.22 16.47
N SER A 154 -51.70 -9.49 16.51
CA SER A 154 -51.08 -10.38 15.50
C SER A 154 -51.65 -11.82 15.59
N ALA A 155 -51.90 -12.43 14.44
CA ALA A 155 -52.30 -13.83 14.27
C ALA A 155 -51.10 -14.79 14.30
N PHE A 156 -49.91 -14.25 14.04
CA PHE A 156 -48.65 -14.95 14.14
C PHE A 156 -47.82 -14.22 15.21
N PRO A 157 -47.98 -14.53 16.51
CA PRO A 157 -47.20 -13.87 17.54
C PRO A 157 -45.75 -14.37 17.51
N ASP A 158 -44.81 -13.44 17.56
CA ASP A 158 -43.36 -13.67 17.47
C ASP A 158 -42.89 -14.58 16.30
N PRO A 159 -43.35 -14.37 15.04
CA PRO A 159 -43.09 -15.31 13.96
C PRO A 159 -41.64 -15.24 13.46
N LEU A 160 -41.09 -16.40 13.12
CA LEU A 160 -39.83 -16.47 12.40
C LEU A 160 -40.03 -16.07 10.94
N ILE A 161 -39.58 -14.86 10.60
CA ILE A 161 -39.76 -14.26 9.27
C ILE A 161 -38.74 -14.79 8.28
N TRP A 162 -37.52 -15.06 8.75
CA TRP A 162 -36.45 -15.56 7.90
C TRP A 162 -35.47 -16.39 8.70
N GLN A 163 -35.14 -17.57 8.19
CA GLN A 163 -34.09 -18.41 8.71
C GLN A 163 -33.27 -19.04 7.59
N GLN A 164 -31.96 -19.16 7.83
CA GLN A 164 -31.06 -19.89 6.95
C GLN A 164 -29.95 -20.57 7.73
N VAL A 165 -29.69 -21.84 7.41
CA VAL A 165 -28.46 -22.52 7.83
C VAL A 165 -27.37 -22.24 6.80
N VAL A 166 -26.35 -21.49 7.21
CA VAL A 166 -25.16 -21.20 6.42
C VAL A 166 -24.07 -22.23 6.74
N ASN A 167 -23.38 -22.71 5.71
CA ASN A 167 -22.39 -23.78 5.80
C ASN A 167 -21.03 -23.34 5.28
N GLY A 168 -19.98 -24.08 5.63
CA GLY A 168 -18.61 -23.83 5.15
C GLY A 168 -17.91 -22.69 5.88
N LEU A 169 -18.33 -22.37 7.10
CA LEU A 169 -17.62 -21.45 7.97
C LEU A 169 -16.31 -22.08 8.43
N VAL A 170 -15.33 -21.22 8.70
CA VAL A 170 -14.03 -21.66 9.23
C VAL A 170 -14.07 -21.55 10.75
N PRO A 171 -13.61 -22.56 11.50
CA PRO A 171 -13.52 -22.49 12.95
C PRO A 171 -12.57 -21.40 13.46
N ASN A 172 -12.89 -20.81 14.63
CA ASN A 172 -12.13 -19.74 15.28
C ASN A 172 -11.96 -18.45 14.44
N VAL A 173 -12.93 -18.15 13.58
CA VAL A 173 -12.94 -16.96 12.72
C VAL A 173 -14.08 -16.04 13.12
N ALA A 174 -13.83 -14.73 13.08
CA ALA A 174 -14.83 -13.72 13.35
C ALA A 174 -15.63 -13.39 12.08
N TYR A 175 -16.96 -13.32 12.23
CA TYR A 175 -17.87 -12.96 11.16
C TYR A 175 -18.82 -11.86 11.64
N ASN A 176 -19.15 -10.95 10.72
CA ASN A 176 -20.25 -10.02 10.89
C ASN A 176 -21.46 -10.52 10.11
N PHE A 177 -22.59 -10.73 10.78
CA PHE A 177 -23.87 -10.84 10.10
C PHE A 177 -24.59 -9.51 10.20
N SER A 178 -25.04 -9.00 9.05
CA SER A 178 -25.78 -7.77 8.92
C SER A 178 -26.97 -7.94 7.99
N ALA A 179 -27.99 -7.10 8.18
CA ALA A 179 -29.11 -6.96 7.26
C ALA A 179 -29.78 -5.59 7.40
N TYR A 180 -30.61 -5.22 6.43
CA TYR A 180 -31.31 -3.94 6.41
C TYR A 180 -32.81 -4.13 6.50
N PHE A 181 -33.43 -3.33 7.36
CA PHE A 181 -34.85 -3.37 7.67
C PHE A 181 -35.51 -2.05 7.31
N TYR A 182 -36.70 -2.10 6.74
CA TYR A 182 -37.45 -0.94 6.27
C TYR A 182 -38.79 -0.89 6.96
N ASN A 183 -39.06 0.19 7.68
CA ASN A 183 -40.40 0.42 8.20
C ASN A 183 -41.31 0.85 7.05
N LEU A 184 -42.27 -0.02 6.71
CA LEU A 184 -43.15 0.15 5.54
C LEU A 184 -44.28 1.15 5.74
N LEU A 185 -44.45 1.64 6.96
CA LEU A 185 -45.46 2.65 7.27
C LEU A 185 -45.16 3.96 6.52
N SER A 186 -46.17 4.58 5.93
CA SER A 186 -46.02 5.88 5.31
C SER A 186 -45.82 6.98 6.35
N ILE A 187 -44.98 7.97 6.02
CA ILE A 187 -44.71 9.13 6.87
C ILE A 187 -46.01 9.81 7.30
N GLY A 188 -46.18 10.03 8.60
CA GLY A 188 -47.36 10.69 9.17
C GLY A 188 -48.55 9.77 9.45
N THR A 189 -48.44 8.48 9.15
CA THR A 189 -49.47 7.49 9.51
C THR A 189 -49.27 7.01 10.94
N LEU A 190 -50.38 6.78 11.66
CA LEU A 190 -50.33 6.20 13.00
C LEU A 190 -50.05 4.69 12.92
N GLY A 191 -49.07 4.22 13.68
CA GLY A 191 -48.70 2.81 13.79
C GLY A 191 -47.52 2.65 14.74
N ALA A 192 -47.35 1.44 15.28
CA ALA A 192 -46.13 1.06 15.97
C ALA A 192 -45.05 0.75 14.94
N PRO A 193 -43.77 1.05 15.21
CA PRO A 193 -42.69 0.60 14.35
C PRO A 193 -42.48 -0.92 14.45
N PRO A 194 -41.91 -1.56 13.42
CA PRO A 194 -41.46 -2.94 13.50
C PRO A 194 -40.44 -3.12 14.63
N VAL A 195 -40.51 -4.25 15.32
CA VAL A 195 -39.57 -4.64 16.38
C VAL A 195 -39.03 -6.00 15.99
N ILE A 196 -37.72 -6.12 15.84
CA ILE A 196 -37.11 -7.38 15.39
C ILE A 196 -36.22 -7.97 16.47
N ARG A 197 -36.18 -9.30 16.47
CA ARG A 197 -35.19 -10.09 17.18
C ARG A 197 -34.29 -10.82 16.20
N TYR A 198 -33.01 -10.59 16.37
CA TYR A 198 -31.95 -11.16 15.56
C TYR A 198 -31.23 -12.26 16.34
N LEU A 199 -31.08 -13.44 15.75
CA LEU A 199 -30.40 -14.56 16.37
C LEU A 199 -29.37 -15.20 15.43
N ALA A 200 -28.25 -15.63 16.00
CA ALA A 200 -27.28 -16.51 15.34
C ALA A 200 -26.91 -17.66 16.28
N GLY A 201 -26.90 -18.91 15.83
CA GLY A 201 -26.65 -20.04 16.73
C GLY A 201 -26.40 -21.37 16.02
N PRO A 202 -26.26 -22.47 16.78
CA PRO A 202 -26.07 -23.79 16.18
C PRO A 202 -27.30 -24.21 15.37
N PRO A 203 -27.12 -24.88 14.23
CA PRO A 203 -28.24 -25.41 13.44
C PRO A 203 -29.19 -26.30 14.26
N ASN A 204 -30.48 -26.01 14.14
CA ASN A 204 -31.61 -26.61 14.84
C ASN A 204 -31.51 -26.52 16.37
N GLY A 205 -30.73 -25.58 16.90
CA GLY A 205 -30.61 -25.36 18.34
C GLY A 205 -31.87 -24.75 18.97
N PRO A 206 -32.04 -24.89 20.30
CA PRO A 206 -33.03 -24.10 21.04
C PRO A 206 -32.61 -22.62 21.08
N GLU A 207 -33.56 -21.68 21.15
CA GLU A 207 -33.25 -20.23 21.16
C GLU A 207 -32.21 -19.81 22.20
N ALA A 208 -32.20 -20.45 23.37
CA ALA A 208 -31.24 -20.16 24.44
C ALA A 208 -29.76 -20.44 24.06
N ALA A 209 -29.53 -21.22 22.99
CA ALA A 209 -28.21 -21.50 22.44
C ALA A 209 -27.74 -20.45 21.43
N PHE A 210 -28.62 -19.52 21.00
CA PHE A 210 -28.30 -18.50 20.01
C PHE A 210 -27.63 -17.28 20.66
N VAL A 211 -26.51 -16.87 20.07
CA VAL A 211 -25.65 -15.77 20.49
C VAL A 211 -25.11 -15.02 19.25
N PRO A 212 -25.48 -13.75 19.05
CA PRO A 212 -26.31 -12.98 19.94
C PRO A 212 -27.79 -13.36 19.81
N ASN A 213 -28.54 -12.97 20.84
CA ASN A 213 -29.99 -12.88 20.81
C ASN A 213 -30.30 -11.39 21.04
N LEU A 214 -30.33 -10.62 19.95
CA LEU A 214 -30.57 -9.18 19.99
C LEU A 214 -32.07 -8.94 19.82
N ALA A 215 -32.80 -8.94 20.93
CA ALA A 215 -34.23 -8.67 20.98
C ALA A 215 -34.52 -7.16 21.07
N GLY A 216 -35.73 -6.75 20.72
CA GLY A 216 -36.25 -5.41 20.92
C GLY A 216 -35.67 -4.35 19.97
N ILE A 217 -35.13 -4.74 18.81
CA ILE A 217 -34.54 -3.79 17.87
C ILE A 217 -35.68 -3.09 17.11
N THR A 218 -35.95 -1.85 17.46
CA THR A 218 -37.03 -1.08 16.84
C THR A 218 -36.59 -0.37 15.56
N VAL A 219 -37.29 -0.59 14.45
CA VAL A 219 -37.09 0.10 13.16
C VAL A 219 -37.95 1.37 13.15
N THR A 220 -37.48 2.38 13.89
CA THR A 220 -38.32 3.52 14.30
C THR A 220 -38.69 4.49 13.19
N THR A 221 -37.81 4.72 12.21
CA THR A 221 -38.03 5.73 11.18
C THR A 221 -38.80 5.15 9.98
N PRO A 222 -40.03 5.62 9.72
CA PRO A 222 -40.80 5.21 8.56
C PRO A 222 -40.04 5.51 7.26
N GLN A 223 -40.17 4.64 6.28
CA GLN A 223 -39.59 4.79 4.94
C GLN A 223 -38.04 4.90 4.88
N GLN A 224 -37.32 4.45 5.91
CA GLN A 224 -35.85 4.44 5.95
C GLN A 224 -35.29 3.04 6.21
N TRP A 225 -34.25 2.67 5.45
CA TRP A 225 -33.50 1.44 5.68
C TRP A 225 -32.58 1.57 6.89
N THR A 226 -32.78 0.69 7.87
CA THR A 226 -32.01 0.63 9.12
C THR A 226 -31.15 -0.62 9.10
N ARG A 227 -29.84 -0.44 9.27
CA ARG A 227 -28.88 -1.55 9.35
C ARG A 227 -28.91 -2.17 10.74
N VAL A 228 -28.96 -3.49 10.80
CA VAL A 228 -28.85 -4.27 12.02
C VAL A 228 -27.74 -5.28 11.84
N GLN A 229 -26.90 -5.46 12.85
CA GLN A 229 -25.72 -6.31 12.74
C GLN A 229 -25.27 -6.91 14.08
N GLY A 230 -24.52 -8.01 14.00
CA GLY A 230 -23.82 -8.60 15.13
C GLY A 230 -22.54 -9.32 14.72
N LEU A 231 -21.46 -9.00 15.44
CA LEU A 231 -20.15 -9.64 15.34
C LEU A 231 -20.11 -10.87 16.25
N PHE A 232 -19.64 -12.00 15.72
CA PHE A 232 -19.41 -13.19 16.52
C PHE A 232 -18.24 -14.02 15.98
N ARG A 233 -17.70 -14.89 16.83
CA ARG A 233 -16.63 -15.83 16.50
C ARG A 233 -17.11 -17.27 16.53
N THR A 234 -16.78 -18.03 15.50
CA THR A 234 -17.01 -19.48 15.44
C THR A 234 -16.16 -20.23 16.46
N THR A 235 -16.69 -21.29 17.07
CA THR A 235 -15.90 -22.16 17.97
C THR A 235 -14.97 -23.12 17.19
N PRO A 236 -14.04 -23.82 17.87
CA PRO A 236 -13.05 -24.70 17.22
C PRO A 236 -13.58 -25.80 16.29
N ASP A 237 -14.86 -26.17 16.39
CA ASP A 237 -15.47 -27.23 15.58
C ASP A 237 -16.68 -26.74 14.77
N GLN A 238 -16.91 -25.42 14.71
CA GLN A 238 -18.10 -24.87 14.07
C GLN A 238 -17.86 -24.57 12.59
N ALA A 239 -18.45 -25.38 11.73
CA ALA A 239 -18.44 -25.21 10.27
C ALA A 239 -19.78 -24.73 9.68
N ALA A 240 -20.81 -24.61 10.51
CA ALA A 240 -22.14 -24.16 10.12
C ALA A 240 -22.78 -23.31 11.21
N LEU A 241 -23.73 -22.49 10.79
CA LEU A 241 -24.44 -21.55 11.65
C LEU A 241 -25.87 -21.42 11.15
N GLU A 242 -26.80 -21.22 12.06
CA GLU A 242 -28.16 -20.83 11.73
C GLU A 242 -28.40 -19.38 12.11
N LEU A 243 -28.96 -18.63 11.17
CA LEU A 243 -29.34 -17.24 11.30
C LEU A 243 -30.85 -17.16 11.33
N ARG A 244 -31.43 -16.36 12.24
CA ARG A 244 -32.88 -16.16 12.34
C ARG A 244 -33.21 -14.69 12.53
N ILE A 245 -34.31 -14.27 11.89
CA ILE A 245 -35.00 -13.00 12.12
C ILE A 245 -36.41 -13.33 12.57
N ILE A 246 -36.78 -12.77 13.71
CA ILE A 246 -38.11 -12.89 14.31
C ILE A 246 -38.71 -11.49 14.39
N ASP A 247 -39.99 -11.38 14.06
CA ASP A 247 -40.75 -10.17 14.31
C ASP A 247 -41.33 -10.22 15.72
N GLU A 248 -41.05 -9.24 16.56
CA GLU A 248 -41.59 -9.13 17.94
C GLU A 248 -42.68 -8.07 18.03
N ALA A 249 -42.98 -7.36 16.94
CA ALA A 249 -44.07 -6.42 16.88
C ALA A 249 -45.39 -7.22 16.80
N ASN A 250 -45.90 -7.60 17.96
CA ASN A 250 -47.17 -8.31 18.11
C ASN A 250 -48.40 -7.40 17.88
N THR A 251 -48.29 -6.38 17.03
CA THR A 251 -49.26 -5.28 16.87
C THR A 251 -49.62 -5.06 15.41
N VAL A 252 -50.89 -5.13 15.05
CA VAL A 252 -51.38 -5.14 13.65
C VAL A 252 -51.27 -3.82 12.87
N PHE A 253 -50.66 -2.78 13.43
CA PHE A 253 -50.53 -1.48 12.77
C PHE A 253 -49.06 -1.07 12.78
N GLY A 254 -48.39 -1.27 11.64
CA GLY A 254 -47.01 -0.81 11.40
C GLY A 254 -45.91 -1.80 11.78
N ASP A 255 -46.27 -3.02 12.20
CA ASP A 255 -45.37 -4.17 12.33
C ASP A 255 -44.78 -4.63 10.98
N ASP A 256 -45.45 -4.32 9.87
CA ASP A 256 -44.96 -4.58 8.52
C ASP A 256 -43.56 -3.99 8.26
N PHE A 257 -42.63 -4.84 7.80
CA PHE A 257 -41.30 -4.40 7.40
C PHE A 257 -40.79 -5.04 6.11
N GLY A 258 -39.91 -4.30 5.45
CA GLY A 258 -39.06 -4.81 4.38
C GLY A 258 -37.72 -5.30 4.92
N PHE A 259 -37.20 -6.39 4.36
CA PHE A 259 -35.92 -7.00 4.74
C PHE A 259 -35.07 -7.27 3.49
N THR A 260 -33.83 -6.81 3.48
CA THR A 260 -32.91 -7.05 2.35
C THR A 260 -31.45 -6.93 2.76
N ALA A 261 -30.57 -7.19 1.78
CA ALA A 261 -29.12 -7.13 1.91
C ALA A 261 -28.59 -7.90 3.15
N ALA A 262 -29.19 -9.05 3.45
CA ALA A 262 -28.70 -9.95 4.48
C ALA A 262 -27.36 -10.56 4.07
N GLY A 263 -26.36 -10.48 4.95
CA GLY A 263 -25.04 -10.99 4.66
C GLY A 263 -24.25 -11.39 5.88
N LEU A 264 -23.67 -12.58 5.83
CA LEU A 264 -22.67 -13.07 6.77
C LEU A 264 -21.32 -13.05 6.07
N ARG A 265 -20.38 -12.26 6.57
CA ARG A 265 -19.06 -12.04 5.97
C ARG A 265 -17.98 -12.17 7.03
N GLU A 266 -16.83 -12.74 6.66
CA GLU A 266 -15.67 -12.78 7.54
C GLU A 266 -15.20 -11.34 7.82
N CYS A 267 -14.74 -11.05 9.04
CA CYS A 267 -13.99 -9.84 9.32
C CYS A 267 -12.51 -10.08 9.00
N VAL A 268 -12.10 -9.70 7.78
CA VAL A 268 -10.74 -9.90 7.29
C VAL A 268 -9.82 -8.79 7.80
N PRO A 269 -8.57 -9.11 8.20
CA PRO A 269 -7.62 -8.10 8.67
C PRO A 269 -7.21 -7.13 7.57
N ASN A 270 -7.01 -5.87 7.94
CA ASN A 270 -6.39 -4.88 7.08
C ASN A 270 -4.86 -5.07 7.13
N LEU A 271 -4.28 -5.37 5.98
CA LEU A 271 -2.84 -5.49 5.75
C LEU A 271 -2.32 -4.15 5.26
N GLY A 272 -1.23 -3.64 5.82
CA GLY A 272 -0.54 -2.46 5.29
C GLY A 272 0.92 -2.77 4.96
N ILE A 273 1.45 -2.12 3.93
CA ILE A 273 2.87 -2.08 3.61
C ILE A 273 3.36 -0.65 3.39
N ALA A 274 4.55 -0.34 3.90
CA ALA A 274 5.31 0.85 3.55
C ALA A 274 6.64 0.47 2.92
N LYS A 275 7.14 1.33 2.04
CA LYS A 275 8.42 1.18 1.38
C LYS A 275 9.22 2.46 1.49
N GLN A 276 10.46 2.33 1.95
CA GLN A 276 11.40 3.42 2.02
C GLN A 276 12.63 3.11 1.18
N ALA A 277 13.06 4.07 0.36
CA ALA A 277 14.39 4.08 -0.20
C ALA A 277 15.32 4.93 0.66
N GLY A 278 16.53 4.46 0.90
CA GLY A 278 17.62 5.32 1.37
C GLY A 278 18.33 6.01 0.20
N ASN A 279 19.40 6.72 0.52
CA ASN A 279 20.15 7.50 -0.47
C ASN A 279 20.93 6.58 -1.43
N PRO A 280 20.69 6.64 -2.76
CA PRO A 280 21.51 5.93 -3.73
C PRO A 280 22.99 6.30 -3.59
N GLN A 281 23.86 5.30 -3.57
CA GLN A 281 25.31 5.47 -3.52
C GLN A 281 25.92 5.10 -4.86
N GLU A 282 26.67 6.01 -5.47
CA GLU A 282 27.45 5.73 -6.68
C GLU A 282 28.68 4.89 -6.33
N ASN A 283 28.88 3.79 -7.06
CA ASN A 283 30.02 2.89 -6.90
C ASN A 283 31.14 3.28 -7.89
N PRO A 284 32.41 2.91 -7.62
CA PRO A 284 33.54 3.25 -8.51
C PRO A 284 33.44 2.70 -9.95
N ASP A 285 32.59 1.70 -10.19
CA ASP A 285 32.35 1.08 -11.49
C ASP A 285 31.17 1.72 -12.26
N GLY A 286 30.58 2.80 -11.72
CA GLY A 286 29.44 3.51 -12.32
C GLY A 286 28.07 2.88 -12.00
N THR A 287 28.03 1.79 -11.26
CA THR A 287 26.77 1.24 -10.73
C THR A 287 26.27 2.04 -9.53
N PHE A 288 24.99 1.90 -9.17
CA PHE A 288 24.41 2.49 -7.99
C PHE A 288 23.88 1.43 -7.03
N SER A 289 24.14 1.63 -5.74
CA SER A 289 23.59 0.82 -4.67
C SER A 289 22.45 1.58 -3.98
N ILE A 290 21.23 1.02 -3.97
CA ILE A 290 20.03 1.65 -3.42
C ILE A 290 19.51 0.77 -2.27
N PRO A 291 19.63 1.21 -1.00
CA PRO A 291 19.05 0.48 0.13
C PRO A 291 17.53 0.69 0.17
N TYR A 292 16.78 -0.39 0.36
CA TYR A 292 15.34 -0.38 0.56
C TYR A 292 14.97 -1.04 1.89
N THR A 293 13.92 -0.50 2.51
CA THR A 293 13.25 -1.08 3.68
C THR A 293 11.77 -1.22 3.39
N LEU A 294 11.22 -2.40 3.61
CA LEU A 294 9.79 -2.68 3.61
C LEU A 294 9.32 -2.86 5.05
N VAL A 295 8.23 -2.20 5.44
CA VAL A 295 7.54 -2.41 6.71
C VAL A 295 6.16 -2.94 6.38
N VAL A 296 5.81 -4.11 6.89
CA VAL A 296 4.49 -4.71 6.73
C VAL A 296 3.82 -4.83 8.09
N GLN A 297 2.52 -4.53 8.16
CA GLN A 297 1.76 -4.53 9.41
C GLN A 297 0.37 -5.13 9.23
N ASN A 298 -0.06 -5.89 10.24
CA ASN A 298 -1.45 -6.31 10.38
C ASN A 298 -2.13 -5.37 11.39
N PHE A 299 -3.13 -4.61 10.94
CA PHE A 299 -3.84 -3.62 11.76
C PHE A 299 -4.99 -4.21 12.59
N ALA A 300 -5.32 -5.48 12.39
CA ALA A 300 -6.37 -6.13 13.15
C ALA A 300 -5.96 -6.34 14.61
N PRO A 301 -6.92 -6.40 15.55
CA PRO A 301 -6.62 -6.60 16.96
C PRO A 301 -5.80 -7.88 17.23
N ALA A 302 -4.83 -7.79 18.15
CA ALA A 302 -4.15 -8.96 18.66
C ALA A 302 -5.12 -9.82 19.49
N THR A 303 -5.16 -11.12 19.23
CA THR A 303 -6.04 -12.05 19.93
C THR A 303 -5.30 -13.34 20.27
N ALA A 304 -5.65 -13.95 21.41
CA ALA A 304 -5.02 -15.21 21.84
C ALA A 304 -5.26 -16.38 20.86
N SER A 305 -6.33 -16.31 20.08
CA SER A 305 -6.73 -17.36 19.13
C SER A 305 -6.28 -17.10 17.69
N ASN A 306 -5.50 -16.05 17.42
CA ASN A 306 -5.05 -15.68 16.07
C ASN A 306 -6.21 -15.53 15.05
N GLN A 307 -7.36 -15.01 15.50
CA GLN A 307 -8.59 -14.94 14.71
C GLN A 307 -8.51 -13.97 13.52
N TYR A 308 -7.47 -13.13 13.49
CA TYR A 308 -7.17 -12.17 12.42
C TYR A 308 -5.73 -12.32 11.91
N ALA A 309 -5.08 -13.46 12.13
CA ALA A 309 -3.73 -13.67 11.63
C ALA A 309 -3.72 -13.81 10.11
N ILE A 310 -2.84 -13.07 9.43
CA ILE A 310 -2.65 -13.15 7.99
C ILE A 310 -1.69 -14.30 7.71
N ARG A 311 -2.13 -15.29 6.93
CA ARG A 311 -1.37 -16.48 6.57
C ARG A 311 -0.80 -16.33 5.16
N ASN A 312 0.23 -17.14 4.85
CA ASN A 312 0.89 -17.14 3.54
C ASN A 312 1.32 -15.73 3.11
N LEU A 313 1.85 -14.94 4.07
CA LEU A 313 2.27 -13.57 3.80
C LEU A 313 3.36 -13.57 2.73
N GLN A 314 3.14 -12.79 1.68
CA GLN A 314 4.09 -12.59 0.59
C GLN A 314 4.25 -11.10 0.33
N LEU A 315 5.49 -10.66 0.14
CA LEU A 315 5.81 -9.32 -0.36
C LEU A 315 6.38 -9.46 -1.76
N GLN A 316 5.91 -8.66 -2.70
CA GLN A 316 6.36 -8.66 -4.08
C GLN A 316 6.92 -7.31 -4.45
N ASP A 317 8.02 -7.30 -5.20
CA ASP A 317 8.67 -6.09 -5.67
C ASP A 317 9.16 -6.27 -7.10
N ASN A 318 8.49 -5.60 -8.04
CA ASN A 318 8.80 -5.70 -9.46
C ASN A 318 9.74 -4.56 -9.87
N LEU A 319 11.04 -4.80 -9.69
CA LEU A 319 12.10 -3.86 -10.02
C LEU A 319 12.27 -3.69 -11.54
N ALA A 320 11.89 -4.67 -12.36
CA ALA A 320 11.90 -4.52 -13.81
C ALA A 320 10.95 -3.42 -14.29
N ILE A 321 9.77 -3.29 -13.67
CA ILE A 321 8.84 -2.19 -13.94
C ILE A 321 9.39 -0.88 -13.37
N ALA A 322 9.83 -0.88 -12.12
CA ALA A 322 10.30 0.32 -11.43
C ALA A 322 11.52 0.98 -12.11
N PHE A 323 12.42 0.18 -12.67
CA PHE A 323 13.68 0.60 -13.29
C PHE A 323 13.71 0.34 -14.80
N THR A 324 12.61 0.66 -15.50
CA THR A 324 12.56 0.56 -16.97
C THR A 324 13.68 1.41 -17.60
N GLY A 325 14.46 0.84 -18.54
CA GLY A 325 15.60 1.51 -19.18
C GLY A 325 16.92 1.42 -18.40
N VAL A 326 16.89 0.82 -17.21
CA VAL A 326 18.04 0.60 -16.33
C VAL A 326 18.27 -0.91 -16.15
N THR A 327 19.52 -1.32 -15.99
CA THR A 327 19.83 -2.73 -15.71
C THR A 327 19.86 -2.98 -14.21
N VAL A 328 19.02 -3.90 -13.72
CA VAL A 328 19.10 -4.41 -12.34
C VAL A 328 20.17 -5.51 -12.29
N ASN A 329 21.31 -5.24 -11.66
CA ASN A 329 22.45 -6.16 -11.63
C ASN A 329 22.33 -7.24 -10.56
N ALA A 330 21.91 -6.86 -9.35
CA ALA A 330 21.86 -7.77 -8.21
C ALA A 330 21.00 -7.24 -7.06
N ILE A 331 20.55 -8.17 -6.21
CA ILE A 331 20.04 -7.88 -4.87
C ILE A 331 21.08 -8.32 -3.84
N ARG A 332 21.37 -7.45 -2.88
CA ARG A 332 22.31 -7.72 -1.77
C ARG A 332 21.62 -7.55 -0.42
N ASN A 333 22.19 -8.20 0.59
CA ASN A 333 21.81 -8.01 2.00
C ASN A 333 20.32 -8.21 2.31
N LEU A 334 19.61 -9.04 1.52
CA LEU A 334 18.20 -9.38 1.76
C LEU A 334 18.08 -10.11 3.10
N ARG A 335 17.33 -9.50 4.02
CA ARG A 335 17.15 -10.04 5.38
C ARG A 335 15.87 -9.54 6.02
N SER A 336 15.36 -10.33 6.95
CA SER A 336 14.33 -9.94 7.90
C SER A 336 14.65 -10.56 9.27
N PRO A 337 14.37 -9.88 10.39
CA PRO A 337 14.52 -10.48 11.71
C PRO A 337 13.46 -11.55 12.02
N THR A 338 12.29 -11.47 11.38
CA THR A 338 11.10 -12.26 11.75
C THR A 338 10.45 -13.00 10.58
N LEU A 339 10.70 -12.59 9.33
CA LEU A 339 10.12 -13.22 8.13
C LEU A 339 11.13 -14.08 7.38
N THR A 340 10.62 -15.06 6.65
CA THR A 340 11.42 -15.98 5.85
C THR A 340 11.62 -15.40 4.45
N VAL A 341 12.74 -14.69 4.27
CA VAL A 341 13.10 -14.09 2.96
C VAL A 341 13.39 -15.15 1.90
N ASN A 342 13.04 -14.86 0.65
CA ASN A 342 13.35 -15.70 -0.51
C ASN A 342 14.77 -15.40 -1.05
N PRO A 343 15.75 -16.31 -0.94
CA PRO A 343 17.10 -16.07 -1.47
C PRO A 343 17.16 -15.94 -3.00
N GLY A 344 16.12 -16.39 -3.71
CA GLY A 344 15.99 -16.30 -5.17
C GLY A 344 15.50 -14.95 -5.68
N PHE A 345 15.00 -14.08 -4.80
CA PHE A 345 14.49 -12.76 -5.14
C PHE A 345 15.53 -11.96 -5.95
N ASN A 346 15.17 -11.58 -7.17
CA ASN A 346 16.00 -10.76 -8.05
C ASN A 346 15.26 -9.53 -8.62
N GLY A 347 13.97 -9.38 -8.30
CA GLY A 347 13.12 -8.26 -8.69
C GLY A 347 12.76 -8.19 -10.17
N THR A 348 13.19 -9.16 -10.99
CA THR A 348 12.91 -9.19 -12.43
C THR A 348 12.11 -10.45 -12.79
N THR A 349 12.76 -11.61 -12.79
CA THR A 349 12.16 -12.93 -13.06
C THR A 349 11.58 -13.57 -11.81
N ASP A 350 12.17 -13.32 -10.64
CA ASP A 350 11.62 -13.67 -9.33
C ASP A 350 11.37 -12.39 -8.53
N GLN A 351 10.09 -12.06 -8.38
CA GLN A 351 9.61 -10.83 -7.74
C GLN A 351 9.17 -11.08 -6.29
N ASN A 352 9.15 -12.34 -5.84
CA ASN A 352 8.74 -12.69 -4.49
C ASN A 352 9.89 -12.42 -3.52
N VAL A 353 9.71 -11.49 -2.60
CA VAL A 353 10.69 -11.11 -1.57
C VAL A 353 10.70 -12.12 -0.43
N LEU A 354 9.57 -12.77 -0.14
CA LEU A 354 9.43 -13.82 0.88
C LEU A 354 9.21 -15.19 0.24
N VAL A 355 9.41 -16.25 1.01
CA VAL A 355 9.04 -17.62 0.60
C VAL A 355 7.51 -17.79 0.50
N GLY A 356 6.74 -16.97 1.20
CA GLY A 356 5.27 -16.97 1.14
C GLY A 356 4.60 -17.89 2.15
N THR A 357 5.30 -18.31 3.20
CA THR A 357 4.80 -19.24 4.23
C THR A 357 4.58 -18.58 5.60
N ASP A 358 5.01 -17.32 5.76
CA ASP A 358 4.97 -16.65 7.05
C ASP A 358 3.53 -16.31 7.47
N THR A 359 3.33 -16.17 8.78
CA THR A 359 2.06 -15.72 9.37
C THR A 359 2.29 -14.45 10.18
N LEU A 360 1.48 -13.41 9.94
CA LEU A 360 1.52 -12.14 10.65
C LEU A 360 0.31 -12.00 11.58
N ALA A 361 0.57 -12.10 12.88
CA ALA A 361 -0.46 -11.93 13.91
C ALA A 361 -1.00 -10.48 13.94
N GLY A 362 -2.18 -10.28 14.54
CA GLY A 362 -2.76 -8.94 14.72
C GLY A 362 -1.87 -8.01 15.55
N GLU A 363 -1.96 -6.71 15.28
CA GLU A 363 -1.15 -5.63 15.88
C GLU A 363 0.37 -5.87 15.80
N THR A 364 0.82 -6.69 14.83
CA THR A 364 2.23 -7.03 14.63
C THR A 364 2.75 -6.42 13.34
N SER A 365 3.96 -5.89 13.40
CA SER A 365 4.71 -5.42 12.23
C SER A 365 5.98 -6.24 12.03
N ALA A 366 6.43 -6.32 10.79
CA ALA A 366 7.68 -6.94 10.40
C ALA A 366 8.42 -6.09 9.37
N THR A 367 9.73 -6.26 9.30
CA THR A 367 10.59 -5.46 8.43
C THR A 367 11.46 -6.35 7.56
N VAL A 368 11.60 -5.98 6.28
CA VAL A 368 12.55 -6.58 5.34
C VAL A 368 13.46 -5.47 4.83
N SER A 369 14.76 -5.73 4.76
CA SER A 369 15.73 -4.80 4.17
C SER A 369 16.56 -5.50 3.11
N PHE A 370 16.87 -4.80 2.02
CA PHE A 370 17.76 -5.27 0.95
C PHE A 370 18.37 -4.08 0.21
N GLU A 371 19.36 -4.33 -0.63
CA GLU A 371 20.01 -3.34 -1.47
C GLU A 371 19.90 -3.76 -2.94
N VAL A 372 19.45 -2.84 -3.79
CA VAL A 372 19.37 -3.05 -5.23
C VAL A 372 20.60 -2.41 -5.87
N ILE A 373 21.36 -3.21 -6.62
CA ILE A 373 22.48 -2.74 -7.43
C ILE A 373 22.00 -2.56 -8.86
N ILE A 374 22.17 -1.36 -9.42
CA ILE A 374 21.74 -1.04 -10.79
C ILE A 374 22.85 -0.39 -11.62
N THR A 375 22.79 -0.56 -12.93
CA THR A 375 23.60 0.17 -13.91
C THR A 375 22.66 1.12 -14.65
N PRO A 376 22.84 2.45 -14.51
CA PRO A 376 22.06 3.42 -15.25
C PRO A 376 22.19 3.20 -16.77
N GLY A 377 21.09 3.39 -17.50
CA GLY A 377 21.13 3.52 -18.95
C GLY A 377 21.65 4.89 -19.39
N ASP A 378 21.84 5.08 -20.71
CA ASP A 378 22.20 6.37 -21.30
C ASP A 378 21.04 7.38 -21.20
N GLY A 379 21.33 8.68 -21.10
CA GLY A 379 20.28 9.71 -21.07
C GLY A 379 19.84 10.11 -19.65
N ALA A 380 19.14 11.24 -19.56
CA ALA A 380 18.78 11.86 -18.27
C ALA A 380 17.59 11.16 -17.59
N GLU A 381 16.73 10.52 -18.39
CA GLU A 381 15.57 9.74 -17.98
C GLU A 381 15.96 8.46 -17.22
N ASN A 382 17.12 7.87 -17.55
CA ASN A 382 17.66 6.69 -16.88
C ASN A 382 18.40 7.01 -15.57
N LEU A 383 18.19 8.23 -15.04
CA LEU A 383 18.63 8.66 -13.71
C LEU A 383 17.43 8.95 -12.78
N GLY A 384 16.20 8.64 -13.20
CA GLY A 384 14.98 8.82 -12.42
C GLY A 384 14.33 10.21 -12.55
N PRO A 385 13.20 10.44 -11.86
CA PRO A 385 12.70 9.63 -10.74
C PRO A 385 12.13 8.27 -11.15
N PHE A 386 12.57 7.22 -10.47
CA PHE A 386 12.02 5.87 -10.55
C PHE A 386 10.93 5.72 -9.49
N GLN A 387 9.74 5.33 -9.92
CA GLN A 387 8.61 5.09 -9.03
C GLN A 387 8.52 3.60 -8.75
N ASN A 388 8.68 3.22 -7.48
CA ASN A 388 8.72 1.83 -7.06
C ASN A 388 7.62 1.56 -6.03
N THR A 389 6.79 0.55 -6.29
CA THR A 389 5.72 0.10 -5.39
C THR A 389 5.91 -1.38 -5.12
N ALA A 390 5.99 -1.75 -3.84
CA ALA A 390 5.88 -3.15 -3.42
C ALA A 390 4.41 -3.51 -3.17
N ILE A 391 4.07 -4.80 -3.27
CA ILE A 391 2.73 -5.32 -3.02
C ILE A 391 2.82 -6.34 -1.89
N ALA A 392 2.02 -6.19 -0.85
CA ALA A 392 1.84 -7.23 0.16
C ALA A 392 0.59 -8.04 -0.16
N THR A 393 0.65 -9.36 0.02
CA THR A 393 -0.49 -10.27 -0.13
C THR A 393 -0.50 -11.30 0.99
N GLY A 394 -1.67 -11.85 1.26
CA GLY A 394 -1.84 -12.96 2.20
C GLY A 394 -3.27 -13.47 2.19
N LEU A 395 -3.58 -14.37 3.11
CA LEU A 395 -4.90 -14.93 3.30
C LEU A 395 -5.40 -14.66 4.72
N SER A 396 -6.68 -14.33 4.85
CA SER A 396 -7.36 -14.34 6.15
C SER A 396 -7.37 -15.77 6.72
N PRO A 397 -7.67 -15.95 8.02
CA PRO A 397 -7.89 -17.28 8.57
C PRO A 397 -8.99 -18.08 7.86
N GLY A 398 -10.03 -17.39 7.36
CA GLY A 398 -11.11 -17.96 6.55
C GLY A 398 -10.76 -18.25 5.09
N GLY A 399 -9.56 -17.82 4.63
CA GLY A 399 -9.05 -18.07 3.28
C GLY A 399 -9.38 -16.99 2.25
N GLU A 400 -9.92 -15.84 2.68
CA GLU A 400 -10.13 -14.70 1.79
C GLU A 400 -8.79 -14.04 1.44
N PRO A 401 -8.57 -13.64 0.17
CA PRO A 401 -7.36 -12.94 -0.24
C PRO A 401 -7.33 -11.52 0.34
N ILE A 402 -6.14 -11.12 0.78
CA ILE A 402 -5.86 -9.78 1.29
C ILE A 402 -4.66 -9.25 0.52
N SER A 403 -4.71 -7.97 0.14
CA SER A 403 -3.61 -7.31 -0.55
C SER A 403 -3.53 -5.84 -0.18
N ASP A 404 -2.32 -5.29 -0.27
CA ASP A 404 -2.05 -3.88 -0.08
C ASP A 404 -0.88 -3.43 -0.97
N ARG A 405 -0.85 -2.15 -1.34
CA ARG A 405 0.25 -1.56 -2.12
C ARG A 405 1.05 -0.64 -1.21
N SER A 406 2.36 -0.60 -1.40
CA SER A 406 3.20 0.15 -0.49
C SER A 406 2.99 1.66 -0.62
N THR A 407 2.89 2.33 0.52
CA THR A 407 3.04 3.78 0.62
C THR A 407 4.51 4.17 0.89
N ASP A 408 4.96 5.28 0.32
CA ASP A 408 6.30 5.81 0.51
C ASP A 408 6.58 6.20 1.97
N GLY A 409 7.75 5.79 2.46
CA GLY A 409 8.22 6.04 3.82
C GLY A 409 8.21 4.79 4.70
N THR A 410 8.07 5.00 6.00
CA THR A 410 8.19 3.94 7.03
C THR A 410 6.86 3.56 7.67
N ASN A 411 5.80 4.35 7.41
CA ASN A 411 4.50 4.19 8.02
C ASN A 411 3.52 3.60 6.99
N PRO A 412 3.03 2.36 7.19
CA PRO A 412 2.06 1.74 6.29
C PRO A 412 0.66 2.35 6.30
N ASP A 413 0.36 3.25 7.24
CA ASP A 413 -0.95 3.91 7.40
C ASP A 413 -0.71 5.39 7.77
N LEU A 414 -0.54 6.26 6.76
CA LEU A 414 -0.13 7.65 6.96
C LEU A 414 -1.14 8.46 7.76
N ASN A 415 -2.43 8.17 7.60
CA ASN A 415 -3.50 8.92 8.24
C ASN A 415 -3.90 8.34 9.62
N GLY A 416 -3.48 7.10 9.94
CA GLY A 416 -3.70 6.45 11.24
C GLY A 416 -5.13 5.95 11.46
N ASP A 417 -5.92 5.76 10.42
CA ASP A 417 -7.31 5.31 10.49
C ASP A 417 -7.46 3.77 10.50
N ARG A 418 -6.35 3.03 10.46
CA ARG A 418 -6.25 1.57 10.37
C ARG A 418 -6.80 1.00 9.06
N ASN A 419 -6.86 1.79 8.00
CA ASN A 419 -7.25 1.40 6.65
C ASN A 419 -6.17 1.82 5.63
N PRO A 420 -5.06 1.06 5.54
CA PRO A 420 -3.89 1.40 4.74
C PRO A 420 -4.13 1.44 3.21
N GLY A 421 -5.22 0.82 2.72
CA GLY A 421 -5.65 0.94 1.31
C GLY A 421 -6.59 2.12 1.03
N GLY A 422 -6.64 3.10 1.94
CA GLY A 422 -7.55 4.24 1.92
C GLY A 422 -7.13 5.39 0.98
N ALA A 423 -7.93 6.45 0.94
CA ALA A 423 -7.62 7.63 0.14
C ALA A 423 -6.40 8.38 0.71
N GLY A 424 -5.42 8.67 -0.16
CA GLY A 424 -4.17 9.35 0.23
C GLY A 424 -3.02 8.41 0.56
N GLU A 425 -3.25 7.09 0.47
CA GLU A 425 -2.25 6.03 0.62
C GLU A 425 -1.80 5.52 -0.78
N ASP A 426 -1.12 4.36 -0.83
CA ASP A 426 -0.56 3.70 -2.03
C ASP A 426 0.45 4.55 -2.82
N LEU A 427 1.13 5.50 -2.17
CA LEU A 427 2.08 6.41 -2.82
C LEU A 427 3.38 5.67 -3.21
N PRO A 428 3.80 5.66 -4.49
CA PRO A 428 5.03 4.99 -4.89
C PRO A 428 6.29 5.66 -4.30
N THR A 429 7.25 4.86 -3.85
CA THR A 429 8.58 5.31 -3.42
C THR A 429 9.36 5.85 -4.60
N SER A 430 9.79 7.11 -4.52
CA SER A 430 10.55 7.77 -5.58
C SER A 430 12.06 7.73 -5.33
N VAL A 431 12.83 7.33 -6.33
CA VAL A 431 14.31 7.33 -6.26
C VAL A 431 14.90 8.04 -7.47
N SER A 432 15.82 8.98 -7.23
CA SER A 432 16.59 9.63 -8.30
C SER A 432 18.08 9.40 -8.08
N LEU A 433 18.77 8.97 -9.13
CA LEU A 433 20.22 8.85 -9.13
C LEU A 433 20.83 10.22 -9.31
N ARG A 434 21.94 10.46 -8.62
CA ARG A 434 22.63 11.73 -8.66
C ARG A 434 24.12 11.50 -8.96
N PRO A 435 24.47 11.02 -10.17
CA PRO A 435 25.87 10.80 -10.53
C PRO A 435 26.66 12.10 -10.55
N ALA A 436 27.92 12.02 -10.14
CA ALA A 436 28.94 12.98 -10.49
C ALA A 436 29.26 12.87 -12.00
N ARG A 437 29.62 13.97 -12.67
CA ARG A 437 30.08 13.91 -14.08
C ARG A 437 31.09 14.99 -14.40
N LEU A 438 32.29 14.57 -14.78
CA LEU A 438 33.36 15.43 -15.30
C LEU A 438 33.53 15.19 -16.80
N ARG A 439 33.37 16.25 -17.59
CA ARG A 439 33.66 16.27 -19.03
C ARG A 439 35.01 16.91 -19.27
N LEU A 440 35.75 16.40 -20.26
CA LEU A 440 37.04 16.93 -20.65
C LEU A 440 37.10 17.16 -22.17
N ALA A 441 37.72 18.27 -22.58
CA ALA A 441 38.07 18.51 -23.97
C ALA A 441 39.51 19.03 -24.05
N LYS A 442 40.43 18.25 -24.64
CA LYS A 442 41.80 18.69 -24.88
C LYS A 442 41.93 19.27 -26.28
N ARG A 443 42.58 20.43 -26.41
CA ARG A 443 42.77 21.16 -27.66
C ARG A 443 44.17 21.74 -27.76
N ILE A 444 44.65 21.87 -28.99
CA ILE A 444 45.77 22.72 -29.34
C ILE A 444 45.21 24.13 -29.52
N THR A 445 45.56 25.06 -28.63
CA THR A 445 45.03 26.44 -28.65
C THR A 445 46.01 27.44 -29.24
N ASN A 446 47.26 27.05 -29.46
CA ASN A 446 48.21 27.83 -30.23
C ASN A 446 49.41 26.98 -30.65
N VAL A 447 50.11 27.41 -31.69
CA VAL A 447 51.47 26.96 -32.00
C VAL A 447 52.30 28.20 -32.31
N LEU A 448 53.39 28.41 -31.58
CA LEU A 448 54.30 29.54 -31.80
C LEU A 448 55.54 29.07 -32.56
N ARG A 449 55.76 29.65 -33.74
CA ARG A 449 56.98 29.48 -34.53
C ARG A 449 57.79 30.77 -34.49
N GLY A 450 58.95 30.74 -33.83
CA GLY A 450 59.75 31.95 -33.63
C GLY A 450 59.01 33.05 -32.87
N GLY A 451 58.09 32.68 -31.96
CA GLY A 451 57.26 33.61 -31.19
C GLY A 451 56.00 34.11 -31.90
N VAL A 452 55.76 33.69 -33.15
CA VAL A 452 54.59 34.07 -33.94
C VAL A 452 53.61 32.90 -34.05
N SER A 453 52.32 33.15 -33.84
CA SER A 453 51.29 32.12 -34.04
C SER A 453 51.31 31.57 -35.47
N LEU A 454 51.30 30.25 -35.58
CA LEU A 454 51.32 29.52 -36.85
C LEU A 454 50.09 29.89 -37.69
N SER A 455 50.32 30.36 -38.92
CA SER A 455 49.25 30.69 -39.86
C SER A 455 48.61 29.43 -40.43
N GLY A 456 47.38 29.55 -40.97
CA GLY A 456 46.69 28.43 -41.61
C GLY A 456 46.01 27.44 -40.64
N VAL A 457 45.99 27.73 -39.34
CA VAL A 457 45.25 26.96 -38.32
C VAL A 457 44.30 27.91 -37.57
N ASN A 458 43.03 27.55 -37.47
CA ASN A 458 42.06 28.31 -36.69
C ASN A 458 41.97 27.79 -35.26
N PHE A 459 42.77 28.37 -34.37
CA PHE A 459 42.78 28.01 -32.95
C PHE A 459 41.58 28.56 -32.15
N GLY A 460 40.75 29.43 -32.75
CA GLY A 460 39.56 30.00 -32.13
C GLY A 460 38.26 29.24 -32.43
N ALA A 461 38.33 28.18 -33.25
CA ALA A 461 37.14 27.41 -33.63
C ALA A 461 36.78 26.34 -32.59
N LEU A 462 35.48 26.13 -32.36
CA LEU A 462 34.97 24.91 -31.73
C LEU A 462 35.07 23.77 -32.73
N VAL A 463 35.74 22.69 -32.33
CA VAL A 463 35.78 21.43 -33.08
C VAL A 463 35.01 20.39 -32.28
N ILE A 464 33.99 19.79 -32.89
CA ILE A 464 33.15 18.74 -32.28
C ILE A 464 33.76 17.39 -32.64
N THR A 465 34.35 16.74 -31.64
CA THR A 465 34.91 15.38 -31.72
C THR A 465 34.07 14.36 -30.96
N SER A 466 33.29 14.81 -29.99
CA SER A 466 32.38 14.00 -29.19
C SER A 466 31.18 14.82 -28.69
N ALA A 467 30.20 14.14 -28.10
CA ALA A 467 29.06 14.80 -27.45
C ALA A 467 29.48 15.69 -26.26
N ASP A 468 30.64 15.40 -25.64
CA ASP A 468 31.16 16.21 -24.53
C ASP A 468 31.45 17.64 -24.96
N ASP A 469 31.90 17.86 -26.21
CA ASP A 469 32.32 19.18 -26.70
C ASP A 469 31.16 20.18 -26.85
N THR A 470 29.93 19.67 -26.85
CA THR A 470 28.70 20.45 -27.05
C THR A 470 27.84 20.58 -25.80
N ALA A 471 28.34 20.18 -24.63
CA ALA A 471 27.60 20.29 -23.38
C ALA A 471 27.19 21.75 -23.08
N PRO A 472 25.92 22.02 -22.69
CA PRO A 472 25.43 23.39 -22.48
C PRO A 472 26.23 24.20 -21.45
N GLY A 473 26.83 23.51 -20.47
CA GLY A 473 27.64 24.13 -19.43
C GLY A 473 28.89 24.84 -19.94
N TRP A 474 29.37 24.56 -21.16
CA TRP A 474 30.52 25.24 -21.76
C TRP A 474 30.29 26.71 -22.06
N SER A 475 29.03 27.13 -22.21
CA SER A 475 28.64 28.54 -22.43
C SER A 475 29.17 29.50 -21.35
N GLN A 476 29.56 28.97 -20.20
CA GLN A 476 30.16 29.70 -19.09
C GLN A 476 31.64 30.05 -19.30
N LEU A 477 32.34 29.43 -20.26
CA LEU A 477 33.74 29.74 -20.55
C LEU A 477 33.87 31.17 -21.09
N VAL A 478 34.84 31.93 -20.58
CA VAL A 478 35.08 33.32 -21.01
C VAL A 478 36.49 33.44 -21.60
N PRO A 479 36.67 34.10 -22.77
CA PRO A 479 35.63 34.78 -23.57
C PRO A 479 34.87 33.92 -24.60
N GLN A 480 35.27 32.67 -24.84
CA GLN A 480 34.84 31.96 -26.05
C GLN A 480 33.51 31.20 -25.93
N GLY A 481 32.99 30.93 -24.73
CA GLY A 481 31.74 30.20 -24.52
C GLY A 481 31.75 28.73 -24.97
N ALA A 482 32.91 28.18 -25.31
CA ALA A 482 33.08 26.83 -25.83
C ALA A 482 34.55 26.34 -25.69
N PRO A 483 34.81 25.02 -25.70
CA PRO A 483 36.17 24.47 -25.76
C PRO A 483 36.76 24.63 -27.17
N VAL A 484 37.39 25.78 -27.42
CA VAL A 484 37.97 26.12 -28.73
C VAL A 484 39.39 25.56 -28.91
N GLY A 485 39.80 25.41 -30.16
CA GLY A 485 41.14 24.98 -30.55
C GLY A 485 41.10 23.79 -31.49
N ALA A 486 42.25 23.47 -32.07
CA ALA A 486 42.39 22.34 -32.98
C ALA A 486 42.47 21.01 -32.19
N ALA A 487 41.76 19.98 -32.65
CA ALA A 487 41.91 18.62 -32.10
C ALA A 487 43.17 17.92 -32.64
N SER A 488 43.63 18.32 -33.83
CA SER A 488 44.84 17.84 -34.50
C SER A 488 45.36 18.88 -35.48
N LEU A 489 46.64 18.84 -35.82
CA LEU A 489 47.23 19.67 -36.88
C LEU A 489 47.22 18.92 -38.22
N SER A 490 46.94 19.61 -39.31
CA SER A 490 46.95 19.04 -40.67
C SER A 490 48.37 18.89 -41.19
N SER A 491 48.57 17.97 -42.15
CA SER A 491 49.84 17.79 -42.86
C SER A 491 50.28 19.03 -43.65
N SER A 492 49.36 19.96 -43.93
CA SER A 492 49.67 21.26 -44.57
C SER A 492 50.38 22.24 -43.63
N ASN A 493 50.34 21.99 -42.32
CA ASN A 493 50.97 22.83 -41.29
C ASN A 493 51.85 21.96 -40.38
N PRO A 494 52.94 21.35 -40.90
CA PRO A 494 53.77 20.45 -40.11
C PRO A 494 54.48 21.21 -38.99
N LEU A 495 54.55 20.57 -37.84
CA LEU A 495 55.38 21.01 -36.72
C LEU A 495 56.86 20.91 -37.10
N GLN A 496 57.66 21.85 -36.61
CA GLN A 496 59.10 21.94 -36.83
C GLN A 496 59.83 21.95 -35.48
N PRO A 497 61.08 21.44 -35.42
CA PRO A 497 61.93 21.62 -34.25
C PRO A 497 61.99 23.09 -33.84
N GLY A 498 61.74 23.37 -32.57
CA GLY A 498 61.68 24.72 -32.03
C GLY A 498 60.29 25.32 -31.91
N ASP A 499 59.25 24.76 -32.55
CA ASP A 499 57.86 25.21 -32.37
C ASP A 499 57.41 25.00 -30.91
N GLU A 500 56.65 25.93 -30.36
CA GLU A 500 56.00 25.78 -29.05
C GLU A 500 54.51 25.50 -29.23
N VAL A 501 54.03 24.35 -28.79
CA VAL A 501 52.63 23.93 -28.88
C VAL A 501 51.94 24.22 -27.55
N GLU A 502 50.86 24.99 -27.57
CA GLU A 502 50.03 25.27 -26.41
C GLU A 502 48.82 24.33 -26.39
N TYR A 503 48.73 23.54 -25.33
CA TYR A 503 47.61 22.65 -25.06
C TYR A 503 46.71 23.25 -23.98
N THR A 504 45.40 23.18 -24.22
CA THR A 504 44.36 23.52 -23.22
C THR A 504 43.49 22.30 -23.00
N VAL A 505 43.35 21.89 -21.74
CA VAL A 505 42.41 20.88 -21.26
C VAL A 505 41.26 21.60 -20.59
N TYR A 506 40.14 21.73 -21.30
CA TYR A 506 38.89 22.24 -20.75
C TYR A 506 38.23 21.17 -19.88
N PHE A 507 37.62 21.58 -18.77
CA PHE A 507 36.87 20.68 -17.89
C PHE A 507 35.52 21.30 -17.50
N LEU A 508 34.51 20.45 -17.36
CA LEU A 508 33.17 20.83 -16.93
C LEU A 508 32.59 19.75 -15.99
N SER A 509 32.25 20.16 -14.79
CA SER A 509 31.48 19.39 -13.81
C SER A 509 29.98 19.72 -14.00
N ASP A 510 29.25 18.82 -14.65
CA ASP A 510 27.82 19.02 -14.97
C ASP A 510 26.95 17.81 -14.59
N GLY A 511 27.39 17.08 -13.56
CA GLY A 511 26.62 16.01 -12.92
C GLY A 511 25.49 16.54 -12.02
N ARG A 512 24.81 15.63 -11.32
CA ARG A 512 23.77 15.97 -10.34
C ARG A 512 24.31 16.18 -8.92
N THR A 513 25.61 15.94 -8.71
CA THR A 513 26.36 16.26 -7.49
C THR A 513 27.74 16.82 -7.81
N ASP A 514 28.32 17.52 -6.83
CA ASP A 514 29.70 17.98 -6.84
C ASP A 514 30.69 16.82 -7.01
N ILE A 515 31.89 17.15 -7.51
CA ILE A 515 33.01 16.20 -7.67
C ILE A 515 34.13 16.63 -6.75
N ASN A 516 34.64 15.70 -5.96
CA ASN A 516 35.66 15.98 -4.96
C ASN A 516 37.06 15.55 -5.43
N ALA A 517 38.09 16.26 -4.97
CA ALA A 517 39.50 15.91 -5.18
C ALA A 517 39.88 15.63 -6.65
N VAL A 518 39.41 16.47 -7.57
CA VAL A 518 39.65 16.33 -9.01
C VAL A 518 41.13 16.56 -9.32
N ASN A 519 41.72 15.60 -10.02
CA ASN A 519 43.07 15.70 -10.59
C ASN A 519 43.00 15.49 -12.10
N LEU A 520 43.80 16.24 -12.86
CA LEU A 520 44.04 16.01 -14.28
C LEU A 520 45.50 15.62 -14.48
N CYS A 521 45.76 14.64 -15.35
CA CYS A 521 47.11 14.31 -15.79
C CYS A 521 47.24 14.48 -17.29
N ASP A 522 48.35 15.09 -17.69
CA ASP A 522 48.80 15.13 -19.07
C ASP A 522 50.21 14.54 -19.18
N GLN A 523 50.37 13.54 -20.03
CA GLN A 523 51.66 12.92 -20.29
C GLN A 523 52.35 13.68 -21.43
N ILE A 524 53.55 14.22 -21.18
CA ILE A 524 54.29 14.95 -22.20
C ILE A 524 54.57 14.02 -23.40
N PRO A 525 54.19 14.41 -24.63
CA PRO A 525 54.38 13.54 -25.79
C PRO A 525 55.85 13.31 -26.16
N PRO A 526 56.19 12.15 -26.77
CA PRO A 526 57.50 11.93 -27.37
C PRO A 526 57.88 13.00 -28.40
N GLY A 527 59.17 13.32 -28.47
CA GLY A 527 59.69 14.36 -29.38
C GLY A 527 59.35 15.79 -28.94
N THR A 528 58.89 15.97 -27.70
CA THR A 528 58.60 17.28 -27.12
C THR A 528 59.20 17.41 -25.72
N ARG A 529 59.49 18.64 -25.30
CA ARG A 529 59.84 18.96 -23.91
C ARG A 529 58.86 19.96 -23.31
N PHE A 530 58.58 19.82 -22.01
CA PHE A 530 57.77 20.79 -21.28
C PHE A 530 58.46 22.17 -21.20
N ILE A 531 57.67 23.25 -21.28
CA ILE A 531 58.15 24.62 -21.08
C ILE A 531 57.72 25.09 -19.68
N PHE A 532 58.69 25.24 -18.78
CA PHE A 532 58.44 25.68 -17.40
C PHE A 532 57.79 27.06 -17.31
N GLY A 533 56.90 27.22 -16.32
CA GLY A 533 56.18 28.47 -16.06
C GLY A 533 55.02 28.73 -17.03
N THR A 534 54.69 27.78 -17.91
CA THR A 534 53.57 27.90 -18.85
C THR A 534 52.30 27.20 -18.38
N ASN A 535 52.42 26.35 -17.36
CA ASN A 535 51.33 25.62 -16.73
C ASN A 535 50.46 26.55 -15.88
N ARG A 536 49.18 26.63 -16.21
CA ARG A 536 48.20 27.53 -15.58
C ARG A 536 46.81 26.93 -15.56
N VAL A 537 46.01 27.31 -14.57
CA VAL A 537 44.62 26.86 -14.40
C VAL A 537 43.72 28.07 -14.20
N ARG A 538 42.51 27.97 -14.76
CA ARG A 538 41.38 28.81 -14.42
C ARG A 538 40.19 27.94 -14.08
N ILE A 539 39.62 28.13 -12.89
CA ILE A 539 38.35 27.51 -12.48
C ILE A 539 37.31 28.61 -12.42
N GLY A 540 36.27 28.51 -13.24
CA GLY A 540 35.15 29.42 -13.24
C GLY A 540 35.55 30.88 -13.53
N SER A 541 35.07 31.78 -12.68
CA SER A 541 35.41 33.20 -12.72
C SER A 541 36.73 33.55 -12.03
N GLN A 542 37.42 32.59 -11.40
CA GLN A 542 38.67 32.85 -10.70
C GLN A 542 39.74 33.42 -11.65
N PRO A 543 40.70 34.20 -11.12
CA PRO A 543 41.86 34.63 -11.88
C PRO A 543 42.66 33.43 -12.40
N LEU A 544 43.25 33.59 -13.59
CA LEU A 544 44.20 32.61 -14.12
C LEU A 544 45.42 32.55 -13.21
N ALA A 545 45.77 31.36 -12.72
CA ALA A 545 46.87 31.15 -11.77
C ALA A 545 47.87 30.14 -12.32
N ILE A 546 49.15 30.29 -11.96
CA ILE A 546 50.17 29.25 -12.19
C ILE A 546 49.81 28.07 -11.31
N ALA A 547 49.63 26.91 -11.92
CA ALA A 547 49.18 25.69 -11.25
C ALA A 547 49.61 24.47 -12.04
N GLY A 548 49.60 23.31 -11.40
CA GLY A 548 50.08 22.06 -11.95
C GLY A 548 51.56 21.82 -11.65
N GLU A 549 51.90 20.57 -11.40
CA GLU A 549 53.24 20.13 -11.05
C GLU A 549 53.81 19.27 -12.18
N PHE A 550 54.97 19.68 -12.70
CA PHE A 550 55.69 18.91 -13.71
C PHE A 550 56.65 17.94 -13.03
N PHE A 551 56.49 16.66 -13.34
CA PHE A 551 57.35 15.57 -12.94
C PHE A 551 58.31 15.28 -14.09
N THR A 552 59.61 15.32 -13.79
CA THR A 552 60.66 15.07 -14.78
C THR A 552 60.56 13.67 -15.38
N PRO A 553 61.16 13.42 -16.56
CA PRO A 553 61.29 12.09 -17.13
C PRO A 553 61.59 10.99 -16.10
N LEU A 554 60.78 9.92 -16.12
CA LEU A 554 60.92 8.75 -15.24
C LEU A 554 60.82 9.04 -13.72
N ALA A 555 60.39 10.24 -13.31
CA ALA A 555 60.18 10.53 -11.91
C ALA A 555 58.96 9.78 -11.36
N PRO A 556 59.04 9.26 -10.12
CA PRO A 556 57.88 8.64 -9.47
C PRO A 556 56.73 9.65 -9.34
N LEU A 557 55.53 9.25 -9.77
CA LEU A 557 54.34 10.08 -9.65
C LEU A 557 53.66 9.88 -8.28
N PRO A 558 52.90 10.88 -7.78
CA PRO A 558 52.14 10.76 -6.54
C PRO A 558 51.15 9.59 -6.60
N ALA A 559 50.92 8.88 -5.50
CA ALA A 559 49.92 7.81 -5.46
C ALA A 559 48.52 8.33 -5.84
N ASN A 560 47.70 7.47 -6.46
CA ASN A 560 46.31 7.77 -6.87
C ASN A 560 46.16 8.93 -7.88
N ASN A 561 47.14 9.11 -8.77
CA ASN A 561 47.04 10.04 -9.89
C ASN A 561 46.35 9.39 -11.12
N PRO A 562 45.79 10.19 -12.05
CA PRO A 562 45.09 9.66 -13.22
C PRO A 562 46.00 9.39 -14.45
N CYS A 563 47.32 9.46 -14.33
CA CYS A 563 48.22 9.19 -15.47
C CYS A 563 48.18 7.71 -15.87
N SER A 564 48.04 7.43 -17.16
CA SER A 564 48.02 6.05 -17.68
C SER A 564 49.39 5.37 -17.64
N ASP A 565 50.47 6.11 -17.87
CA ASP A 565 51.84 5.61 -17.70
C ASP A 565 52.57 6.39 -16.59
N GLN A 566 52.92 5.63 -15.55
CA GLN A 566 53.50 6.12 -14.31
C GLN A 566 55.00 6.44 -14.44
N ASN A 567 55.63 6.10 -15.57
CA ASN A 567 57.06 6.26 -15.84
C ASN A 567 57.29 6.92 -17.21
N ASN A 568 56.52 7.95 -17.57
CA ASN A 568 56.66 8.59 -18.89
C ASN A 568 58.11 9.10 -19.12
N PRO A 569 58.79 8.65 -20.18
CA PRO A 569 60.16 9.08 -20.49
C PRO A 569 60.30 10.55 -20.88
N ASN A 570 59.19 11.27 -21.09
CA ASN A 570 59.21 12.72 -21.40
C ASN A 570 58.70 13.59 -20.25
N GLY A 571 58.29 12.97 -19.13
CA GLY A 571 57.72 13.63 -17.96
C GLY A 571 56.18 13.76 -18.00
N SER A 572 55.58 14.09 -16.86
CA SER A 572 54.12 14.18 -16.71
C SER A 572 53.75 15.47 -16.00
N LEU A 573 52.61 16.05 -16.36
CA LEU A 573 52.06 17.25 -15.75
C LEU A 573 50.76 16.90 -15.03
N ILE A 574 50.70 17.15 -13.72
CA ILE A 574 49.50 16.86 -12.92
C ILE A 574 48.93 18.17 -12.38
N PHE A 575 47.65 18.42 -12.63
CA PHE A 575 46.90 19.54 -12.06
C PHE A 575 45.97 19.03 -10.96
N ASN A 576 46.10 19.56 -9.75
CA ASN A 576 45.13 19.38 -8.69
C ASN A 576 44.10 20.52 -8.76
N LEU A 577 42.85 20.18 -9.06
CA LEU A 577 41.75 21.15 -9.19
C LEU A 577 40.90 21.26 -7.91
N GLY A 578 41.13 20.39 -6.92
CA GLY A 578 40.32 20.35 -5.70
C GLY A 578 38.88 19.90 -5.95
N ASN A 579 37.94 20.45 -5.20
CA ASN A 579 36.52 20.13 -5.35
C ASN A 579 35.89 21.05 -6.41
N LEU A 580 35.18 20.46 -7.37
CA LEU A 580 34.42 21.17 -8.39
C LEU A 580 32.93 21.06 -8.08
N PRO A 581 32.21 22.19 -7.89
CA PRO A 581 30.76 22.14 -7.74
C PRO A 581 30.11 21.65 -9.03
N ASN A 582 28.85 21.21 -8.98
CA ASN A 582 28.06 20.93 -10.19
C ASN A 582 27.20 22.11 -10.65
N SER A 583 27.18 23.20 -9.89
CA SER A 583 26.45 24.42 -10.20
C SER A 583 27.29 25.46 -10.95
N PRO A 584 26.68 26.31 -11.80
CA PRO A 584 27.36 27.35 -12.55
C PRO A 584 28.30 28.28 -11.76
N SER A 585 29.21 28.95 -12.46
CA SER A 585 30.24 29.92 -12.01
C SER A 585 31.57 29.34 -11.56
N ASN A 586 31.61 28.12 -11.03
CA ASN A 586 32.85 27.45 -10.59
C ASN A 586 32.94 25.97 -11.02
N ASN A 587 31.99 25.48 -11.81
CA ASN A 587 31.94 24.11 -12.29
C ASN A 587 32.62 23.91 -13.65
N VAL A 588 33.15 24.96 -14.26
CA VAL A 588 33.80 24.90 -15.58
C VAL A 588 35.19 25.51 -15.48
N GLY A 589 36.12 25.16 -16.37
CA GLY A 589 37.41 25.81 -16.43
C GLY A 589 38.34 25.20 -17.47
N TYR A 590 39.61 25.56 -17.37
CA TYR A 590 40.66 24.95 -18.18
C TYR A 590 42.02 24.93 -17.47
N ALA A 591 42.81 23.92 -17.81
CA ALA A 591 44.23 23.83 -17.53
C ALA A 591 45.01 23.98 -18.84
N GLN A 592 46.08 24.76 -18.83
CA GLN A 592 46.84 25.06 -20.04
C GLN A 592 48.34 24.95 -19.79
N PHE A 593 49.09 24.51 -20.79
CA PHE A 593 50.55 24.41 -20.74
C PHE A 593 51.15 24.41 -22.14
N ARG A 594 52.47 24.64 -22.24
CA ARG A 594 53.22 24.55 -23.50
C ARG A 594 54.28 23.47 -23.47
N VAL A 595 54.48 22.86 -24.63
CA VAL A 595 55.64 22.00 -24.92
C VAL A 595 56.39 22.58 -26.11
N LYS A 596 57.68 22.26 -26.22
CA LYS A 596 58.53 22.61 -27.36
C LYS A 596 58.87 21.36 -28.15
N ILE A 597 58.80 21.44 -29.48
CA ILE A 597 59.20 20.36 -30.38
C ILE A 597 60.73 20.28 -30.42
N GLU A 598 61.28 19.08 -30.23
CA GLU A 598 62.72 18.78 -30.22
C GLU A 598 63.26 18.35 -31.59
#